data_AF-G8R495-F1
#
_entry.id   AF-G8R495-F1
#
_cell.length_a   1.000
_cell.length_b   1.000
_cell.length_c   1.000
_cell.angle_alpha   90.00
_cell.angle_beta   90.00
_cell.angle_gamma   90.00
#
_symmetry.space_group_name_H-M   'P 1'
#
loop_
_entity.id
_entity.type
_entity.pdbx_description
1 polymer ?
#
loop_
_entity_poly.entity_id
_entity_poly.type
_entity_poly.pdbx_seq_one_letter_code
_entity_poly.pdbx_strand_id
1 'polypeptide(L)'
;MEKQKTIESWTSEEMLGILDMATDQVIDRITETKAQIEFKESKILLSMASKCVSDLSGLADKMQKRKNDLLSAHVTQQSFSQNSNDQEIFFTLTSTAIKLGCNRSTIYRKHIPNGLKLSYPKGPKGSPKVSKKDLDLYMGRIQQAA
;
A
#
# COMPACT_ATOMS: atom_id res chain seq x y z
N MET A 1 -2.34 65.68 35.45
CA MET A 1 -1.20 65.27 34.60
C MET A 1 -0.11 64.76 35.53
N GLU A 2 0.00 63.44 35.69
CA GLU A 2 1.16 62.85 36.38
C GLU A 2 2.38 63.01 35.49
N LYS A 3 3.46 63.59 36.03
CA LYS A 3 4.74 63.69 35.34
C LYS A 3 5.39 62.30 35.36
N GLN A 4 5.67 61.73 34.19
CA GLN A 4 6.47 60.50 34.09
C GLN A 4 7.84 60.74 34.74
N LYS A 5 8.18 59.92 35.74
CA LYS A 5 9.53 59.87 36.32
C LYS A 5 10.54 59.44 35.24
N THR A 6 11.65 60.14 35.15
CA THR A 6 12.81 59.71 34.35
C THR A 6 13.48 58.50 35.01
N ILE A 7 14.09 57.62 34.21
CA ILE A 7 14.73 56.37 34.69
C ILE A 7 15.80 56.67 35.77
N GLU A 8 16.47 57.81 35.67
CA GLU A 8 17.47 58.27 36.64
C GLU A 8 16.91 58.57 38.03
N SER A 9 15.59 58.71 38.18
CA SER A 9 14.92 58.99 39.45
C SER A 9 14.28 57.76 40.10
N TRP A 10 14.55 56.56 39.59
CA TRP A 10 13.96 55.31 40.09
C TRP A 10 14.83 54.71 41.18
N THR A 11 14.21 54.15 42.22
CA THR A 11 14.93 53.40 43.26
C THR A 11 15.29 51.99 42.75
N SER A 12 16.28 51.37 43.37
CA SER A 12 16.65 49.99 43.04
C SER A 12 15.50 49.00 43.21
N GLU A 13 14.61 49.21 44.19
CA GLU A 13 13.41 48.39 44.37
C GLU A 13 12.38 48.59 43.24
N GLU A 14 12.15 49.83 42.80
CA GLU A 14 11.27 50.12 41.65
C GLU A 14 11.80 49.46 40.37
N MET A 15 13.13 49.50 40.15
CA MET A 15 13.76 48.83 39.00
C MET A 15 13.66 47.30 39.09
N LEU A 16 13.90 46.71 40.27
CA LEU A 16 13.78 45.27 40.47
C LEU A 16 12.36 44.77 40.26
N GLY A 17 11.35 45.47 40.79
CA GLY A 17 9.94 45.08 40.59
C GLY A 17 9.52 45.11 39.12
N ILE A 18 10.05 46.05 38.33
CA ILE A 18 9.79 46.11 36.89
C ILE A 18 10.54 45.01 36.13
N LEU A 19 11.74 44.66 36.59
CA LEU A 19 12.51 43.54 36.03
C LEU A 19 11.79 42.21 36.28
N ASP A 20 11.25 42.00 37.49
CA ASP A 20 10.47 40.81 37.85
C ASP A 20 9.21 40.71 37.00
N MET A 21 8.43 41.80 36.90
CA MET A 21 7.25 41.85 36.04
C MET A 21 7.58 41.56 34.56
N ALA A 22 8.68 42.11 34.06
CA ALA A 22 9.12 41.85 32.68
C ALA A 22 9.53 40.38 32.49
N THR A 23 10.16 39.79 33.50
CA THR A 23 10.57 38.38 33.51
C THR A 23 9.34 37.47 33.49
N ASP A 24 8.36 37.74 34.34
CA ASP A 24 7.09 36.99 34.40
C ASP A 24 6.35 37.05 33.06
N GLN A 25 6.25 38.23 32.44
CA GLN A 25 5.63 38.38 31.12
C GLN A 25 6.35 37.58 30.03
N VAL A 26 7.68 37.49 30.08
CA VAL A 26 8.46 36.67 29.15
C VAL A 26 8.20 35.19 29.39
N ILE A 27 8.18 34.75 30.65
CA ILE A 27 7.90 33.35 31.02
C ILE A 27 6.50 32.93 30.53
N ASP A 28 5.50 33.78 30.74
CA ASP A 28 4.13 33.52 30.28
C ASP A 28 4.07 33.35 28.75
N ARG A 29 4.72 34.26 28.00
CA ARG A 29 4.77 34.19 26.54
C ARG A 29 5.51 32.95 26.04
N ILE A 30 6.61 32.55 26.70
CA ILE A 30 7.34 31.32 26.36
C ILE A 30 6.45 30.10 26.59
N THR A 31 5.75 30.06 27.72
CA THR A 31 4.86 28.95 28.09
C THR A 31 3.69 28.82 27.11
N GLU A 32 3.06 29.94 26.75
CA GLU A 32 2.00 29.98 25.74
C GLU A 32 2.52 29.50 24.38
N THR A 33 3.68 30.00 23.94
CA THR A 33 4.29 29.61 22.67
C THR A 33 4.58 28.10 22.63
N LYS A 34 5.11 27.55 23.73
CA LYS A 34 5.36 26.12 23.87
C LYS A 34 4.07 25.30 23.74
N ALA A 35 3.02 25.68 24.44
CA ALA A 35 1.72 25.01 24.37
C ALA A 35 1.13 25.05 22.94
N GLN A 36 1.27 26.17 22.23
CA GLN A 36 0.82 26.29 20.84
C GLN A 36 1.60 25.38 19.88
N ILE A 37 2.91 25.20 20.09
CA ILE A 37 3.75 24.28 19.31
C ILE A 37 3.32 22.83 19.54
N GLU A 38 3.22 22.40 20.80
CA GLU A 38 2.83 21.04 21.19
C GLU A 38 1.44 20.67 20.63
N PHE A 39 0.50 21.61 20.64
CA PHE A 39 -0.82 21.42 20.03
C PHE A 39 -0.75 21.20 18.51
N LYS A 40 0.07 22.00 17.80
CA LYS A 40 0.25 21.86 16.35
C LYS A 40 0.92 20.54 15.98
N GLU A 41 1.95 20.13 16.71
CA GLU A 41 2.62 18.84 16.52
C GLU A 41 1.65 17.67 16.75
N SER A 42 0.86 17.74 17.82
CA SER A 42 -0.16 16.74 18.14
C SER A 42 -1.20 16.60 17.02
N LYS A 43 -1.63 17.72 16.42
CA LYS A 43 -2.58 17.72 15.31
C LYS A 43 -2.02 17.08 14.05
N ILE A 44 -0.74 17.32 13.74
CA ILE A 44 -0.04 16.69 12.61
C ILE A 44 0.07 15.18 12.82
N LEU A 45 0.52 14.76 14.00
CA LEU A 45 0.65 13.33 14.34
C LEU A 45 -0.70 12.61 14.26
N LEU A 46 -1.77 13.22 14.77
CA LEU A 46 -3.12 12.67 14.68
C LEU A 46 -3.59 12.53 13.22
N SER A 47 -3.30 13.53 12.38
CA SER A 47 -3.62 13.50 10.96
C SER A 47 -2.85 12.38 10.23
N MET A 48 -1.55 12.23 10.51
CA MET A 48 -0.73 11.16 9.94
C MET A 48 -1.22 9.77 10.36
N ALA A 49 -1.55 9.59 11.65
CA ALA A 49 -2.09 8.35 12.16
C ALA A 49 -3.43 7.99 11.50
N SER A 50 -4.34 8.96 11.39
CA SER A 50 -5.65 8.76 10.74
C SER A 50 -5.52 8.34 9.27
N LYS A 51 -4.60 8.97 8.53
CA LYS A 51 -4.30 8.60 7.15
C LYS A 51 -3.75 7.17 7.05
N CYS A 52 -2.81 6.81 7.92
CA CYS A 52 -2.23 5.46 7.96
C CYS A 52 -3.30 4.38 8.20
N VAL A 53 -4.20 4.59 9.16
CA VAL A 53 -5.31 3.67 9.45
C VAL A 53 -6.24 3.53 8.24
N SER A 54 -6.55 4.63 7.56
CA SER A 54 -7.40 4.63 6.37
C SER A 54 -6.76 3.84 5.21
N ASP A 55 -5.47 4.06 4.97
CA ASP A 55 -4.70 3.37 3.92
C ASP A 55 -4.61 1.85 4.19
N LEU A 56 -4.37 1.45 5.45
CA LEU A 56 -4.35 0.05 5.88
C LEU A 56 -5.71 -0.64 5.73
N SER A 57 -6.80 0.05 6.10
CA SER A 57 -8.16 -0.46 5.92
C SER A 57 -8.47 -0.72 4.43
N GLY A 58 -8.16 0.26 3.57
CA GLY A 58 -8.34 0.11 2.12
C GLY A 58 -7.48 -1.01 1.51
N LEU A 59 -6.32 -1.32 2.09
CA LEU A 59 -5.51 -2.48 1.70
C LEU A 59 -6.14 -3.80 2.14
N ALA A 60 -6.68 -3.87 3.36
CA ALA A 60 -7.36 -5.06 3.87
C ALA A 60 -8.55 -5.45 3.00
N ASP A 61 -9.37 -4.48 2.58
CA ASP A 61 -10.50 -4.69 1.67
C ASP A 61 -10.05 -5.24 0.31
N LYS A 62 -8.97 -4.69 -0.25
CA LYS A 62 -8.39 -5.18 -1.52
C LYS A 62 -7.88 -6.62 -1.40
N MET A 63 -7.24 -6.96 -0.28
CA MET A 63 -6.78 -8.32 -0.01
C MET A 63 -7.95 -9.29 0.13
N GLN A 64 -9.00 -8.90 0.86
CA GLN A 64 -10.18 -9.72 1.05
C GLN A 64 -10.90 -9.98 -0.27
N LYS A 65 -11.02 -8.97 -1.13
CA LYS A 65 -11.55 -9.13 -2.50
C LYS A 65 -10.73 -10.12 -3.31
N ARG A 66 -9.39 -9.97 -3.33
CA ARG A 66 -8.50 -10.90 -4.06
C ARG A 66 -8.60 -12.34 -3.55
N LYS A 67 -8.73 -12.53 -2.23
CA LYS A 67 -8.95 -13.85 -1.63
C LYS A 67 -10.25 -14.48 -2.14
N ASN A 68 -11.34 -13.71 -2.15
CA ASN A 68 -12.63 -14.18 -2.65
C ASN A 68 -12.56 -14.52 -4.15
N ASP A 69 -11.93 -13.65 -4.95
CA ASP A 69 -11.75 -13.89 -6.40
C ASP A 69 -10.95 -15.18 -6.67
N LEU A 70 -9.90 -15.45 -5.89
CA LEU A 70 -9.12 -16.68 -5.98
C LEU A 70 -9.94 -17.91 -5.58
N LEU A 71 -10.73 -17.81 -4.51
CA LEU A 71 -11.58 -18.90 -4.06
C LEU A 71 -12.64 -19.24 -5.10
N SER A 72 -13.31 -18.22 -5.66
CA SER A 72 -14.27 -18.39 -6.76
C SER A 72 -13.60 -19.01 -8.00
N ALA A 73 -12.38 -18.57 -8.35
CA ALA A 73 -11.62 -19.17 -9.44
C ALA A 73 -11.27 -20.65 -9.18
N HIS A 74 -10.96 -21.02 -7.94
CA HIS A 74 -10.64 -22.40 -7.57
C HIS A 74 -11.88 -23.31 -7.61
N VAL A 75 -13.01 -22.85 -7.07
CA VAL A 75 -14.29 -23.57 -7.12
C VAL A 75 -14.72 -23.81 -8.57
N THR A 76 -14.54 -22.81 -9.43
CA THR A 76 -14.80 -22.94 -10.88
C THR A 76 -13.88 -23.99 -11.51
N GLN A 77 -12.59 -24.04 -11.15
CA GLN A 77 -11.68 -25.05 -11.68
C GLN A 77 -12.02 -26.48 -11.22
N GLN A 78 -12.42 -26.67 -9.94
CA GLN A 78 -12.78 -27.99 -9.43
C GLN A 78 -14.03 -28.56 -10.13
N SER A 79 -15.01 -27.71 -10.44
CA SER A 79 -16.22 -28.12 -11.16
C SER A 79 -15.95 -28.51 -12.62
N PHE A 80 -14.86 -28.02 -13.24
CA PHE A 80 -14.40 -28.50 -14.55
C PHE A 80 -13.57 -29.80 -14.47
N SER A 81 -12.94 -30.09 -13.33
CA SER A 81 -12.00 -31.22 -13.21
C SER A 81 -12.66 -32.55 -12.82
N GLN A 82 -13.95 -32.56 -12.46
CA GLN A 82 -14.69 -33.80 -12.18
C GLN A 82 -15.39 -34.42 -13.41
N ASN A 83 -15.34 -33.76 -14.58
CA ASN A 83 -15.94 -34.26 -15.82
C ASN A 83 -14.90 -34.31 -16.94
N SER A 84 -14.02 -35.31 -16.93
CA SER A 84 -13.47 -35.95 -18.15
C SER A 84 -12.34 -36.92 -17.81
N ASN A 85 -12.64 -38.21 -17.90
CA ASN A 85 -11.64 -39.18 -18.33
C ASN A 85 -11.35 -38.89 -19.82
N ASP A 86 -10.08 -38.70 -20.16
CA ASP A 86 -9.51 -38.56 -21.52
C ASP A 86 -9.75 -37.27 -22.34
N GLN A 87 -10.06 -36.13 -21.71
CA GLN A 87 -9.93 -34.84 -22.41
C GLN A 87 -8.63 -34.12 -22.04
N GLU A 88 -7.89 -33.68 -23.05
CA GLU A 88 -6.73 -32.81 -22.87
C GLU A 88 -7.15 -31.55 -22.09
N ILE A 89 -6.59 -31.37 -20.89
CA ILE A 89 -6.96 -30.28 -20.00
C ILE A 89 -6.33 -28.99 -20.50
N PHE A 90 -7.18 -27.97 -20.75
CA PHE A 90 -6.74 -26.65 -21.18
C PHE A 90 -6.93 -25.60 -20.09
N PHE A 91 -5.86 -24.88 -19.77
CA PHE A 91 -5.87 -23.75 -18.86
C PHE A 91 -6.09 -22.44 -19.61
N THR A 92 -6.83 -21.51 -19.00
CA THR A 92 -6.87 -20.13 -19.49
C THR A 92 -5.52 -19.45 -19.28
N LEU A 93 -5.27 -18.35 -20.00
CA LEU A 93 -4.08 -17.54 -19.77
C LEU A 93 -4.02 -16.93 -18.36
N THR A 94 -5.17 -16.66 -17.72
CA THR A 94 -5.19 -16.18 -16.32
C THR A 94 -4.63 -17.23 -15.38
N SER A 95 -5.15 -18.45 -15.45
CA SER A 95 -4.74 -19.53 -14.56
C SER A 95 -3.27 -19.89 -14.79
N THR A 96 -2.83 -19.82 -16.05
CA THR A 96 -1.42 -20.05 -16.40
C THR A 96 -0.52 -18.95 -15.83
N ALA A 97 -0.93 -17.68 -15.92
CA ALA A 97 -0.17 -16.54 -15.39
C ALA A 97 -0.02 -16.60 -13.87
N ILE A 98 -1.10 -16.98 -13.18
CA ILE A 98 -1.07 -17.18 -11.73
C ILE A 98 -0.11 -18.31 -11.36
N LYS A 99 -0.16 -19.46 -12.05
CA LYS A 99 0.71 -20.61 -11.78
C LYS A 99 2.19 -20.31 -12.03
N LEU A 100 2.49 -19.44 -12.99
CA LEU A 100 3.86 -19.01 -13.33
C LEU A 100 4.33 -17.76 -12.57
N GLY A 101 3.48 -17.15 -11.74
CA GLY A 101 3.80 -15.90 -11.03
C GLY A 101 4.12 -14.72 -11.96
N CYS A 102 3.53 -14.68 -13.17
CA CYS A 102 3.86 -13.69 -14.19
C CYS A 102 2.62 -12.95 -14.72
N ASN A 103 2.84 -11.92 -15.57
CA ASN A 103 1.75 -11.19 -16.20
C ASN A 103 1.18 -12.00 -17.40
N ARG A 104 -0.13 -11.94 -17.63
CA ARG A 104 -0.79 -12.53 -18.81
C ARG A 104 -0.15 -12.11 -20.13
N SER A 105 0.30 -10.84 -20.24
CA SER A 105 1.00 -10.35 -21.43
C SER A 105 2.36 -11.00 -21.66
N THR A 106 3.00 -11.52 -20.60
CA THR A 106 4.25 -12.27 -20.69
C THR A 106 4.05 -13.62 -21.36
N ILE A 107 2.88 -14.25 -21.16
CA ILE A 107 2.55 -15.53 -21.83
C ILE A 107 2.32 -15.33 -23.33
N TYR A 108 1.79 -14.18 -23.74
CA TYR A 108 1.60 -13.84 -25.15
C TYR A 108 2.90 -13.49 -25.89
N ARG A 109 3.93 -13.02 -25.17
CA ARG A 109 5.16 -12.54 -25.80
C ARG A 109 6.10 -13.69 -26.13
N LYS A 110 6.72 -13.60 -27.32
CA LYS A 110 7.82 -14.46 -27.81
C LYS A 110 9.10 -14.46 -26.93
N HIS A 111 9.09 -13.80 -25.77
CA HIS A 111 10.23 -13.72 -24.86
C HIS A 111 10.39 -14.95 -23.96
N ILE A 112 9.43 -15.88 -23.96
CA ILE A 112 9.66 -17.21 -23.42
C ILE A 112 10.44 -17.98 -24.50
N PRO A 113 11.73 -18.31 -24.29
CA PRO A 113 12.61 -18.82 -25.35
C PRO A 113 12.14 -20.15 -25.96
N ASN A 114 11.23 -20.84 -25.27
CA ASN A 114 10.56 -22.08 -25.69
C ASN A 114 9.02 -21.96 -25.57
N GLY A 115 8.48 -20.79 -25.89
CA GLY A 115 7.08 -20.34 -25.70
C GLY A 115 6.04 -21.41 -25.38
N LEU A 116 5.34 -21.25 -24.24
CA LEU A 116 4.14 -22.01 -23.93
C LEU A 116 3.22 -22.03 -25.14
N LYS A 117 2.96 -23.23 -25.68
CA LYS A 117 2.18 -23.39 -26.88
C LYS A 117 0.75 -22.96 -26.61
N LEU A 118 0.29 -21.95 -27.36
CA LEU A 118 -1.09 -21.50 -27.31
C LEU A 118 -1.94 -22.39 -28.21
N SER A 119 -2.96 -23.00 -27.62
CA SER A 119 -3.97 -23.80 -28.28
C SER A 119 -5.27 -23.03 -28.39
N TYR A 120 -5.93 -23.16 -29.53
CA TYR A 120 -7.17 -22.49 -29.85
C TYR A 120 -8.30 -23.52 -30.05
N PRO A 121 -8.87 -24.05 -28.97
CA PRO A 121 -9.79 -25.19 -29.05
C PRO A 121 -11.12 -24.89 -29.78
N LYS A 122 -11.43 -23.62 -30.06
CA LYS A 122 -12.58 -23.18 -30.88
C LYS A 122 -12.13 -22.56 -32.22
N GLY A 123 -10.93 -22.89 -32.70
CA GLY A 123 -10.32 -22.30 -33.89
C GLY A 123 -9.66 -20.93 -33.64
N PRO A 124 -9.00 -20.32 -34.66
CA PRO A 124 -8.08 -19.19 -34.50
C PRO A 124 -8.69 -17.91 -33.89
N LYS A 125 -10.03 -17.80 -33.92
CA LYS A 125 -10.79 -16.69 -33.31
C LYS A 125 -11.17 -16.94 -31.84
N GLY A 126 -10.91 -18.13 -31.32
CA GLY A 126 -11.20 -18.51 -29.94
C GLY A 126 -10.23 -17.90 -28.94
N SER A 127 -10.61 -17.90 -27.66
CA SER A 127 -9.69 -17.49 -26.60
C SER A 127 -8.52 -18.48 -26.51
N PRO A 128 -7.27 -18.00 -26.55
CA PRO A 128 -6.10 -18.86 -26.44
C PRO A 128 -6.07 -19.53 -25.07
N LYS A 129 -5.71 -20.81 -25.08
CA LYS A 129 -5.52 -21.62 -23.89
C LYS A 129 -4.17 -22.29 -23.94
N VAL A 130 -3.71 -22.80 -22.82
CA VAL A 130 -2.45 -23.54 -22.69
C VAL A 130 -2.80 -24.96 -22.26
N SER A 131 -2.26 -25.96 -22.95
CA SER A 131 -2.47 -27.36 -22.54
C SER A 131 -1.75 -27.63 -21.21
N LYS A 132 -2.32 -28.51 -20.38
CA LYS A 132 -1.68 -28.96 -19.14
C LYS A 132 -0.30 -29.57 -19.42
N LYS A 133 -0.20 -30.38 -20.48
CA LYS A 133 1.03 -31.04 -20.89
C LYS A 133 2.16 -30.04 -21.19
N ASP A 134 1.86 -29.00 -21.97
CA ASP A 134 2.86 -27.98 -22.33
C ASP A 134 3.27 -27.14 -21.12
N LEU A 135 2.32 -26.86 -20.21
CA LEU A 135 2.60 -26.13 -18.97
C LEU A 135 3.49 -26.91 -18.00
N ASP A 136 3.19 -28.19 -17.81
CA ASP A 136 3.97 -29.04 -16.90
C ASP A 136 5.39 -29.31 -17.47
N LEU A 137 5.52 -29.47 -18.80
CA LEU A 137 6.82 -29.57 -19.47
C LEU A 137 7.67 -28.29 -19.29
N TYR A 138 7.04 -27.12 -19.40
CA TYR A 138 7.70 -25.84 -19.20
C TYR A 138 8.19 -25.67 -17.74
N MET A 139 7.34 -26.01 -16.77
CA MET A 139 7.70 -25.97 -15.35
C MET A 139 8.84 -26.92 -15.01
N GLY A 140 8.85 -28.13 -15.57
CA GLY A 140 9.93 -29.09 -15.38
C GLY A 140 11.29 -28.58 -15.89
N ARG A 141 11.30 -27.84 -17.01
CA ARG A 141 12.53 -27.22 -17.53
C ARG A 141 13.04 -26.06 -16.67
N ILE A 142 12.15 -25.25 -16.09
CA ILE A 142 12.54 -24.18 -15.16
C ILE A 142 13.22 -24.77 -13.93
N GLN A 143 12.66 -25.86 -13.37
CA GLN A 143 13.19 -26.51 -12.18
C GLN A 143 14.56 -27.17 -12.39
N GLN A 144 14.89 -27.58 -13.61
CA GLN A 144 16.20 -28.14 -13.95
C GLN A 144 17.27 -27.09 -14.25
N ALA A 145 16.86 -25.84 -14.50
CA ALA A 145 17.74 -24.73 -14.84
C ALA A 145 18.04 -23.80 -13.63
N ALA A 146 17.46 -24.10 -12.46
CA ALA A 146 17.70 -23.43 -11.19
C ALA A 146 18.60 -24.31 -10.30
#